data_AF-A0A967I1E7-F1
#
_entry.id   AF-A0A967I1E7-F1
#
_cell.length_a   1.000
_cell.length_b   1.000
_cell.length_c   1.000
_cell.angle_alpha   90.00
_cell.angle_beta   90.00
_cell.angle_gamma   90.00
#
_symmetry.space_group_name_H-M   'P 1'
#
loop_
_entity.id
_entity.type
_entity.pdbx_description
1 polymer ?
#
loop_
_entity_poly.entity_id
_entity_poly.type
_entity_poly.pdbx_seq_one_letter_code
_entity_poly.pdbx_strand_id
1 'polypeptide(L)'
;TVLPETEALCQQFGLNPLGAISSGALLLTLPAEVASDLIQEYDKAGIPAKVIGEIVPPGVGLQLQEAEGDARSLPEFFVDEITKLYE
;
A
#
# COMPACT_ATOMS: atom_id res chain seq x y z
N THR A 1 -6.67 2.81 0.47
CA THR A 1 -7.51 2.71 1.68
C THR A 1 -7.43 1.29 2.15
N VAL A 2 -7.32 1.09 3.45
CA VAL A 2 -7.42 -0.26 4.06
C VAL A 2 -8.90 -0.56 4.27
N LEU A 3 -9.34 -1.78 3.98
CA LEU A 3 -10.75 -2.17 4.18
C LEU A 3 -11.06 -2.24 5.69
N PRO A 4 -12.30 -1.89 6.12
CA PRO A 4 -12.66 -1.88 7.55
C PRO A 4 -12.41 -3.23 8.25
N GLU A 5 -12.67 -4.34 7.57
CA GLU A 5 -12.46 -5.69 8.12
C GLU A 5 -10.97 -5.97 8.32
N THR A 6 -10.13 -5.56 7.36
CA THR A 6 -8.67 -5.67 7.46
C THR A 6 -8.15 -4.82 8.62
N GLU A 7 -8.61 -3.58 8.73
CA GLU A 7 -8.23 -2.67 9.82
C GLU A 7 -8.61 -3.25 11.18
N ALA A 8 -9.85 -3.74 11.33
CA ALA A 8 -10.34 -4.33 12.58
C ALA A 8 -9.52 -5.57 13.00
N LEU A 9 -9.22 -6.46 12.07
CA LEU A 9 -8.42 -7.66 12.36
C LEU A 9 -6.96 -7.30 12.68
N CYS A 10 -6.34 -6.42 11.88
CA CYS A 10 -4.98 -5.95 12.14
C CYS A 10 -4.86 -5.30 13.53
N GLN A 11 -5.83 -4.46 13.90
CA GLN A 11 -5.86 -3.83 15.22
C GLN A 11 -6.03 -4.87 16.34
N GLN A 12 -6.95 -5.82 16.19
CA GLN A 12 -7.24 -6.83 17.20
C GLN A 12 -6.03 -7.73 17.50
N PHE A 13 -5.24 -8.04 16.46
CA PHE A 13 -4.12 -8.96 16.56
C PHE A 13 -2.74 -8.27 16.60
N GLY A 14 -2.69 -6.94 16.56
CA GLY A 14 -1.43 -6.19 16.55
C GLY A 14 -0.60 -6.39 15.27
N LEU A 15 -1.27 -6.61 14.14
CA LEU A 15 -0.62 -6.81 12.83
C LEU A 15 -0.49 -5.48 12.09
N ASN A 16 0.58 -5.33 11.30
CA ASN A 16 0.70 -4.21 10.38
C ASN A 16 0.05 -4.56 9.03
N PRO A 17 -0.95 -3.81 8.54
CA PRO A 17 -1.60 -4.11 7.27
C PRO A 17 -0.66 -4.02 6.05
N LEU A 18 0.45 -3.27 6.14
CA LEU A 18 1.44 -3.19 5.06
C LEU A 18 2.30 -4.46 4.92
N GLY A 19 2.36 -5.29 5.96
CA GLY A 19 3.14 -6.54 5.95
C GLY A 19 2.30 -7.80 5.72
N ALA A 20 0.98 -7.67 5.57
CA ALA A 20 0.09 -8.78 5.25
C ALA A 20 0.04 -8.98 3.72
N ILE A 21 0.13 -10.22 3.24
CA ILE A 21 0.11 -10.50 1.80
C ILE A 21 -1.31 -10.32 1.24
N SER A 22 -1.42 -9.50 0.18
CA SER A 22 -2.63 -9.43 -0.63
C SER A 22 -2.54 -10.38 -1.82
N SER A 23 -3.45 -11.35 -1.90
CA SER A 23 -3.52 -12.31 -3.02
C SER A 23 -4.20 -11.76 -4.28
N GLY A 24 -4.59 -10.48 -4.31
CA GLY A 24 -5.43 -9.91 -5.37
C GLY A 24 -5.18 -8.44 -5.69
N ALA A 25 -4.00 -7.89 -5.39
CA ALA A 25 -3.65 -6.50 -5.69
C ALA A 25 -2.57 -6.40 -6.77
N LEU A 26 -2.65 -5.36 -7.60
CA LEU A 26 -1.64 -5.00 -8.59
C LEU A 26 -0.92 -3.72 -8.16
N LEU A 27 0.41 -3.77 -8.08
CA LEU A 27 1.25 -2.57 -7.97
C LEU A 27 1.85 -2.29 -9.36
N LEU A 28 1.72 -1.04 -9.83
CA LEU A 28 2.21 -0.64 -11.14
C LEU A 28 2.79 0.77 -11.11
N THR A 29 3.73 1.04 -12.01
CA THR A 29 4.33 2.35 -12.24
C THR A 29 3.97 2.84 -13.63
N LEU A 30 3.71 4.13 -13.76
CA LEU A 30 3.30 4.79 -15.00
C LEU A 30 3.66 6.28 -14.98
N PRO A 31 3.74 6.95 -16.14
CA PRO A 31 3.88 8.40 -16.19
C PRO A 31 2.72 9.09 -15.48
N ALA A 32 3.02 10.17 -14.73
CA ALA A 32 2.05 10.83 -13.86
C ALA A 32 0.86 11.41 -14.66
N GLU A 33 1.13 11.86 -15.89
CA GLU A 33 0.15 12.44 -16.81
C GLU A 33 -0.96 11.47 -17.23
N VAL A 34 -0.69 10.15 -17.24
CA VAL A 34 -1.69 9.12 -17.63
C VAL A 34 -2.36 8.44 -16.44
N ALA A 35 -1.92 8.74 -15.21
CA ALA A 35 -2.43 8.08 -14.01
C ALA A 35 -3.94 8.34 -13.79
N SER A 36 -4.39 9.57 -14.04
CA SER A 36 -5.79 9.94 -13.88
C SER A 36 -6.70 9.23 -14.87
N ASP A 37 -6.30 9.10 -16.13
CA ASP A 37 -7.05 8.41 -17.17
C ASP A 37 -7.18 6.90 -16.87
N LEU A 38 -6.08 6.25 -16.44
CA LEU A 38 -6.12 4.84 -16.06
C LEU A 38 -7.09 4.60 -14.89
N ILE A 39 -7.05 5.45 -13.87
CA ILE A 39 -7.94 5.32 -12.70
C ILE A 39 -9.41 5.46 -13.11
N GLN A 40 -9.73 6.37 -14.04
CA GLN A 40 -11.08 6.52 -14.56
C GLN A 40 -11.55 5.29 -15.35
N GLU A 41 -10.68 4.68 -16.15
CA GLU A 41 -11.02 3.45 -16.88
C GLU A 41 -11.21 2.26 -15.94
N TYR A 42 -10.39 2.15 -14.90
CA TYR A 42 -10.55 1.12 -13.88
C TYR A 42 -11.84 1.31 -13.08
N ASP A 43 -12.21 2.55 -12.73
CA ASP A 43 -13.47 2.87 -12.05
C ASP A 43 -14.70 2.45 -12.89
N LYS A 44 -14.69 2.71 -14.20
CA LYS A 44 -15.75 2.24 -15.13
C LYS A 44 -15.86 0.71 -15.16
N ALA A 45 -14.75 0.01 -14.96
CA ALA A 45 -14.71 -1.46 -14.87
C ALA A 45 -15.01 -2.00 -13.45
N GLY A 46 -15.27 -1.13 -12.47
CA GLY A 46 -15.48 -1.52 -11.08
C GLY A 46 -14.21 -1.99 -10.37
N ILE A 47 -13.04 -1.60 -10.85
CA ILE A 47 -11.73 -1.96 -10.29
C ILE A 47 -11.20 -0.77 -9.49
N PRO A 48 -11.07 -0.87 -8.15
CA PRO A 48 -10.54 0.24 -7.37
C PRO A 48 -9.03 0.41 -7.61
N ALA A 49 -8.61 1.64 -7.90
CA ALA A 49 -7.21 2.00 -7.97
C ALA A 49 -6.95 3.38 -7.38
N LYS A 50 -5.71 3.60 -6.93
CA LYS A 50 -5.28 4.86 -6.32
C LYS A 50 -3.79 5.07 -6.57
N VAL A 51 -3.40 6.32 -6.80
CA VAL A 51 -1.99 6.72 -6.73
C VAL A 51 -1.56 6.64 -5.27
N ILE A 52 -0.52 5.85 -4.98
CA ILE A 52 -0.02 5.64 -3.61
C ILE A 52 1.41 6.16 -3.39
N GLY A 53 2.02 6.75 -4.42
CA GLY A 53 3.37 7.30 -4.34
C GLY A 53 3.89 7.74 -5.70
N GLU A 54 5.16 8.13 -5.73
CA GLU A 54 5.86 8.57 -6.92
C GLU A 54 7.27 7.97 -6.99
N ILE A 55 7.83 7.89 -8.20
CA ILE A 55 9.23 7.50 -8.39
C ILE A 55 10.10 8.74 -8.26
N VAL A 56 11.01 8.70 -7.29
CA VAL A 56 11.94 9.79 -6.96
C VAL A 56 13.33 9.50 -7.52
N PRO A 57 14.23 10.50 -7.57
CA PRO A 57 15.61 10.30 -7.99
C PRO A 57 16.32 9.18 -7.20
N PRO A 58 17.29 8.49 -7.82
CA PRO A 58 18.10 7.49 -7.13
C PRO A 58 18.79 8.06 -5.88
N GLY A 59 18.89 7.23 -4.84
CA GLY A 59 19.57 7.58 -3.58
C GLY A 59 18.65 8.03 -2.44
N VAL A 60 17.37 8.33 -2.71
CA VAL A 60 16.37 8.66 -1.67
C VAL A 60 15.87 7.40 -0.94
N GLY A 61 15.80 6.26 -1.63
CA GLY A 61 15.31 5.00 -1.07
C GLY A 61 13.77 4.89 -1.06
N LEU A 62 13.26 3.91 -0.32
CA LEU A 62 11.82 3.72 -0.11
C LEU A 62 11.37 4.45 1.15
N GLN A 63 10.55 5.48 0.97
CA GLN A 63 10.02 6.31 2.04
C GLN A 63 8.50 6.18 2.11
N LEU A 64 7.96 6.22 3.33
CA LEU A 64 6.56 6.35 3.62
C LEU A 64 6.30 7.76 4.15
N GLN A 65 5.43 8.48 3.47
CA GLN A 65 4.96 9.80 3.89
C GLN A 65 3.67 9.63 4.69
N GLU A 66 3.69 10.02 5.97
CA GLU A 66 2.49 10.07 6.79
C GLU A 66 1.68 11.33 6.45
N ALA A 67 0.36 11.29 6.73
CA ALA A 67 -0.52 12.44 6.48
C ALA A 67 -0.12 13.68 7.30
N GLU A 68 0.40 13.44 8.50
CA GLU A 68 0.97 14.45 9.39
C GLU A 68 2.35 13.98 9.83
N GLY A 69 3.37 14.84 9.68
CA GLY A 69 4.75 14.56 10.08
C GLY A 69 5.72 14.33 8.92
N ASP A 70 6.95 13.98 9.30
CA ASP A 70 8.06 13.76 8.37
C ASP A 70 7.98 12.38 7.70
N ALA A 71 8.54 12.29 6.49
CA ALA A 71 8.75 11.01 5.83
C ALA A 71 9.65 10.10 6.67
N ARG A 72 9.32 8.82 6.71
CA ARG A 72 10.12 7.78 7.36
C ARG A 72 10.43 6.64 6.40
N SER A 73 11.42 5.82 6.70
CA SER A 73 11.69 4.63 5.90
C SER A 73 10.48 3.71 5.84
N LEU A 74 10.19 3.19 4.63
CA LEU A 74 9.18 2.16 4.46
C LEU A 74 9.59 0.91 5.27
N PRO A 75 8.69 0.33 6.08
CA PRO A 75 9.03 -0.85 6.88
C PRO A 75 9.32 -2.05 5.98
N GLU A 76 10.24 -2.90 6.42
CA GLU A 76 10.58 -4.15 5.77
C GLU A 76 9.92 -5.31 6.52
N PHE A 77 9.31 -6.24 5.77
CA PHE A 77 8.65 -7.43 6.30
C PHE A 77 9.26 -8.67 5.63
N PHE A 78 9.98 -9.48 6.41
CA PHE A 78 10.64 -10.69 5.90
C PHE A 78 9.69 -11.89 5.76
N VAL A 79 8.59 -11.87 6.52
CA VAL A 79 7.52 -12.87 6.51
C VAL A 79 6.18 -12.15 6.54
N ASP A 80 5.12 -12.86 6.15
CA ASP A 80 3.76 -12.33 6.25
C ASP A 80 3.42 -12.02 7.72
N GLU A 81 2.88 -10.84 7.99
CA GLU A 81 2.46 -10.44 9.33
C GLU A 81 1.49 -11.44 9.98
N ILE A 82 0.68 -12.17 9.19
CA ILE A 82 -0.24 -13.20 9.69
C ILE A 82 0.51 -14.33 10.42
N THR A 83 1.79 -14.58 10.14
CA THR A 83 2.54 -15.65 10.82
C THR A 83 2.68 -15.43 12.32
N LYS A 84 2.62 -14.17 12.79
CA LYS A 84 2.64 -13.82 14.23
C LYS A 84 1.52 -14.46 15.05
N LEU A 85 0.45 -14.93 14.39
CA LEU A 85 -0.66 -15.61 15.05
C LEU A 85 -0.38 -17.07 15.42
N TYR A 86 0.69 -17.64 14.87
CA TYR A 86 1.00 -19.07 14.94
C TYR A 86 2.36 -19.36 15.59
N GLU A 87 3.02 -18.33 16.11
CA GLU A 87 4.22 -18.42 16.96
C GLU A 87 3.82 -18.49 18.45
#